data_AF-A0A953WZM8-F1
#
_entry.id   AF-A0A953WZM8-F1
#
_cell.length_a   1.000
_cell.length_b   1.000
_cell.length_c   1.000
_cell.angle_alpha   90.00
_cell.angle_beta   90.00
_cell.angle_gamma   90.00
#
_symmetry.space_group_name_H-M   'P 1'
#
loop_
_entity.id
_entity.type
_entity.pdbx_description
1 polymer ?
#
loop_
_entity_poly.entity_id
_entity_poly.type
_entity_poly.pdbx_seq_one_letter_code
_entity_poly.pdbx_strand_id
1 'polypeptide(L)'
;MTEQDFNQTTSHLRDLLMQERGLLLSGRAREAAELVQSKLDATERMESYLAPDGEGSAIAAAHRREIEEIVKLAKENSAHFEAIRNGLRHAIERLETMHANAYVGSYGQDGAKLAFSGVAGSYLRKA
;
A
#
# COMPACT_ATOMS: atom_id res chain seq x y z
N MET A 1 -25.29 -15.24 -19.55
CA MET A 1 -24.91 -14.09 -18.70
C MET A 1 -25.80 -12.94 -19.07
N THR A 2 -26.39 -12.23 -18.10
CA THR A 2 -27.31 -11.12 -18.38
C THR A 2 -26.63 -9.76 -18.22
N GLU A 3 -27.15 -8.74 -18.89
CA GLU A 3 -26.74 -7.34 -18.71
C GLU A 3 -26.90 -6.89 -17.25
N GLN A 4 -27.90 -7.43 -16.54
CA GLN A 4 -28.10 -7.18 -15.12
C GLN A 4 -26.93 -7.71 -14.27
N ASP A 5 -26.42 -8.91 -14.56
CA ASP A 5 -25.27 -9.48 -13.84
C ASP A 5 -23.99 -8.66 -14.08
N PHE A 6 -23.81 -8.17 -15.31
CA PHE A 6 -22.69 -7.28 -15.67
C PHE A 6 -22.76 -5.96 -14.88
N ASN A 7 -23.94 -5.32 -14.86
CA ASN A 7 -24.14 -4.06 -14.14
C ASN A 7 -23.93 -4.23 -12.63
N GLN A 8 -24.39 -5.34 -12.06
CA GLN A 8 -24.20 -5.65 -10.66
C GLN A 8 -22.72 -5.90 -10.33
N THR A 9 -22.00 -6.63 -11.19
CA THR A 9 -20.55 -6.86 -11.03
C THR A 9 -19.76 -5.55 -11.13
N THR A 10 -20.10 -4.71 -12.11
CA THR A 10 -19.48 -3.40 -12.35
C THR A 10 -19.70 -2.46 -11.17
N SER A 11 -20.95 -2.36 -10.67
CA SER A 11 -21.25 -1.55 -9.49
C SER A 11 -20.52 -2.05 -8.26
N HIS A 12 -20.49 -3.37 -8.04
CA HIS A 12 -19.80 -3.95 -6.89
C HIS A 12 -18.29 -3.67 -6.92
N LEU A 13 -17.65 -3.82 -8.08
CA LEU A 13 -16.23 -3.50 -8.23
C LEU A 13 -15.95 -2.01 -8.02
N ARG A 14 -16.83 -1.13 -8.54
CA ARG A 14 -16.74 0.32 -8.31
C ARG A 14 -16.82 0.66 -6.82
N ASP A 15 -17.77 0.06 -6.10
CA ASP A 15 -17.95 0.30 -4.66
C ASP A 15 -16.72 -0.17 -3.86
N LEU A 16 -16.17 -1.34 -4.19
CA LEU A 16 -14.93 -1.83 -3.59
C LEU A 16 -13.76 -0.88 -3.82
N LEU A 17 -13.58 -0.36 -5.04
CA LEU A 17 -12.53 0.61 -5.35
C LEU A 17 -12.75 1.94 -4.64
N MET A 18 -14.00 2.40 -4.50
CA MET A 18 -14.30 3.62 -3.73
C MET A 18 -14.02 3.45 -2.24
N GLN A 19 -14.35 2.28 -1.68
CA GLN A 19 -14.05 1.94 -0.30
C GLN A 19 -12.53 1.87 -0.06
N GLU A 20 -11.80 1.19 -0.95
CA GLU A 20 -10.35 1.13 -0.94
C GLU A 20 -9.75 2.54 -0.96
N ARG A 21 -10.22 3.42 -1.84
CA ARG A 21 -9.76 4.81 -1.90
C ARG A 21 -9.92 5.53 -0.57
N GLY A 22 -11.08 5.38 0.07
CA GLY A 22 -11.35 5.99 1.39
C GLY A 22 -10.39 5.47 2.48
N LEU A 23 -10.08 4.17 2.47
CA LEU A 23 -9.13 3.56 3.39
C LEU A 23 -7.70 4.04 3.13
N LEU A 24 -7.28 4.14 1.86
CA LEU A 24 -5.95 4.62 1.50
C LEU A 24 -5.76 6.10 1.87
N LEU A 25 -6.74 6.96 1.57
CA LEU A 25 -6.69 8.38 1.91
C LEU A 25 -6.68 8.63 3.44
N SER A 26 -7.26 7.72 4.22
CA SER A 26 -7.24 7.77 5.68
C SER A 26 -6.03 7.08 6.31
N GLY A 27 -5.09 6.55 5.50
CA GLY A 27 -3.90 5.84 5.98
C GLY A 27 -4.18 4.44 6.55
N ARG A 28 -5.40 3.91 6.40
CA ARG A 28 -5.84 2.60 6.90
C ARG A 28 -5.45 1.48 5.92
N ALA A 29 -4.16 1.41 5.56
CA ALA A 29 -3.65 0.48 4.56
C ALA A 29 -3.88 -1.00 4.92
N ARG A 30 -3.90 -1.34 6.21
CA ARG A 30 -4.22 -2.69 6.69
C ARG A 30 -5.64 -3.11 6.31
N GLU A 31 -6.61 -2.22 6.49
CA GLU A 31 -8.01 -2.50 6.20
C GLU A 31 -8.27 -2.48 4.69
N ALA A 32 -7.53 -1.66 3.94
CA ALA A 32 -7.52 -1.74 2.49
C ALA A 32 -7.06 -3.13 1.99
N ALA A 33 -6.12 -3.78 2.70
CA ALA A 33 -5.66 -5.13 2.36
C ALA A 33 -6.74 -6.20 2.55
N GLU A 34 -7.72 -5.99 3.44
CA GLU A 34 -8.84 -6.92 3.65
C GLU A 34 -9.78 -6.96 2.43
N LEU A 35 -9.80 -5.90 1.61
CA LEU A 35 -10.61 -5.82 0.40
C LEU A 35 -10.01 -6.56 -0.80
N VAL A 36 -8.76 -7.02 -0.71
CA VAL A 36 -8.02 -7.60 -1.84
C VAL A 36 -8.72 -8.82 -2.42
N GLN A 37 -9.17 -9.75 -1.58
CA GLN A 37 -9.82 -10.97 -2.06
C GLN A 37 -11.12 -10.65 -2.80
N SER A 38 -11.99 -9.82 -2.22
CA SER A 38 -13.24 -9.41 -2.87
C SER A 38 -13.00 -8.65 -4.17
N LYS A 39 -11.93 -7.86 -4.25
CA LYS A 39 -11.54 -7.15 -5.48
C LYS A 39 -11.05 -8.12 -6.56
N LEU A 40 -10.27 -9.13 -6.21
CA LEU A 40 -9.83 -10.17 -7.14
C LEU A 40 -11.02 -10.94 -7.69
N ASP A 41 -11.91 -11.42 -6.82
CA ASP A 41 -13.11 -12.16 -7.23
C ASP A 41 -14.00 -11.33 -8.17
N ALA A 42 -14.19 -10.04 -7.89
CA ALA A 42 -14.97 -9.13 -8.73
C ALA A 42 -14.28 -8.86 -10.07
N THR A 43 -12.95 -8.79 -10.09
CA THR A 43 -12.16 -8.58 -11.31
C THR A 43 -12.19 -9.81 -12.21
N GLU A 44 -12.01 -11.02 -11.65
CA GLU A 44 -12.11 -12.29 -12.39
C GLU A 44 -13.51 -12.46 -13.00
N ARG A 45 -14.55 -12.11 -12.24
CA ARG A 45 -15.92 -12.07 -12.80
C ARG A 45 -16.01 -11.07 -13.93
N MET A 46 -15.49 -9.86 -13.78
CA MET A 46 -15.50 -8.85 -14.84
C MET A 46 -14.76 -9.31 -16.11
N GLU A 47 -13.62 -9.98 -15.95
CA GLU A 47 -12.85 -10.56 -17.06
C GLU A 47 -13.64 -11.62 -17.83
N SER A 48 -14.46 -12.42 -17.15
CA SER A 48 -15.33 -13.40 -17.82
C SER A 48 -16.33 -12.75 -18.80
N TYR A 49 -16.77 -11.51 -18.53
CA TYR A 49 -17.62 -10.75 -19.45
C TYR A 49 -16.85 -10.15 -20.64
N LEU A 50 -15.53 -9.94 -20.47
CA LEU A 50 -14.64 -9.35 -21.49
C LEU A 50 -14.03 -10.40 -22.42
N ALA A 51 -14.28 -11.69 -22.17
CA ALA A 51 -13.76 -12.77 -23.00
C ALA A 51 -14.22 -12.62 -24.48
N PRO A 52 -13.31 -12.75 -25.47
CA PRO A 52 -13.61 -12.50 -26.88
C PRO A 52 -14.74 -13.37 -27.46
N ASP A 53 -14.91 -14.57 -26.92
CA ASP A 53 -15.82 -15.59 -27.46
C ASP A 53 -17.20 -15.60 -26.78
N GLY A 54 -17.45 -14.68 -25.84
CA GLY A 54 -18.67 -14.62 -25.04
C GLY A 54 -19.70 -13.60 -25.52
N GLU A 55 -20.99 -13.91 -25.34
CA GLU A 55 -22.11 -12.96 -25.51
C GLU A 55 -21.95 -11.68 -24.65
N GLY A 56 -21.13 -11.74 -23.60
CA GLY A 56 -20.77 -10.60 -22.74
C GLY A 56 -19.96 -9.50 -23.44
N SER A 57 -19.28 -9.79 -24.55
CA SER A 57 -18.43 -8.82 -25.24
C SER A 57 -19.21 -7.63 -25.80
N ALA A 58 -20.43 -7.87 -26.32
CA ALA A 58 -21.31 -6.81 -26.81
C ALA A 58 -21.83 -5.91 -25.66
N ILE A 59 -22.12 -6.51 -24.51
CA ILE A 59 -22.53 -5.79 -23.29
C ILE A 59 -21.37 -4.93 -22.78
N ALA A 60 -20.17 -5.51 -22.69
CA ALA A 60 -18.98 -4.77 -22.28
C ALA A 60 -18.66 -3.60 -23.22
N ALA A 61 -18.86 -3.77 -24.52
CA ALA A 61 -18.70 -2.69 -25.50
C ALA A 61 -19.71 -1.55 -25.27
N ALA A 62 -20.96 -1.86 -24.92
CA ALA A 62 -21.98 -0.87 -24.59
C ALA A 62 -21.64 -0.10 -23.29
N HIS A 63 -21.02 -0.76 -22.31
CA HIS A 63 -20.62 -0.18 -21.02
C HIS A 63 -19.15 0.25 -20.94
N ARG A 64 -18.49 0.45 -22.08
CA ARG A 64 -17.06 0.81 -22.16
C ARG A 64 -16.67 1.96 -21.24
N ARG A 65 -17.50 3.00 -21.18
CA ARG A 65 -17.24 4.19 -20.34
C ARG A 65 -17.14 3.84 -18.85
N GLU A 66 -17.99 2.94 -18.38
CA GLU A 66 -17.99 2.52 -16.98
C GLU A 66 -16.74 1.70 -16.63
N ILE A 67 -16.31 0.85 -17.57
CA ILE A 67 -15.06 0.10 -17.44
C ILE A 67 -13.86 1.07 -17.41
N GLU A 68 -13.85 2.09 -18.27
CA GLU A 68 -12.81 3.12 -18.27
C GLU A 68 -12.75 3.90 -16.94
N GLU A 69 -13.90 4.19 -16.33
CA GLU A 69 -13.98 4.82 -15.01
C GLU A 69 -13.43 3.91 -13.90
N ILE A 70 -13.74 2.62 -13.93
CA ILE A 70 -13.18 1.62 -13.00
C ILE A 70 -11.65 1.56 -13.14
N VAL A 71 -11.14 1.51 -14.38
CA VAL A 71 -9.70 1.51 -14.63
C VAL A 71 -9.04 2.78 -14.10
N LYS A 72 -9.69 3.93 -14.26
CA LYS A 72 -9.21 5.21 -13.72
C LYS A 72 -9.14 5.16 -12.18
N LEU A 73 -10.21 4.72 -11.52
CA LEU A 73 -10.26 4.54 -10.07
C LEU A 73 -9.16 3.60 -9.57
N ALA A 74 -8.95 2.47 -10.23
CA ALA A 74 -7.90 1.53 -9.87
C ALA A 74 -6.49 2.15 -9.98
N LYS A 75 -6.24 2.95 -11.02
CA LYS A 75 -4.97 3.70 -11.18
C LYS A 75 -4.77 4.73 -10.07
N GLU A 76 -5.81 5.48 -9.71
CA GLU A 76 -5.76 6.45 -8.61
C GLU A 76 -5.43 5.75 -7.28
N ASN A 77 -6.10 4.62 -6.98
CA ASN A 77 -5.82 3.83 -5.78
C ASN A 77 -4.39 3.31 -5.75
N SER A 78 -3.86 2.83 -6.89
CA SER A 78 -2.47 2.38 -6.99
C SER A 78 -1.49 3.51 -6.66
N ALA A 79 -1.73 4.72 -7.16
CA ALA A 79 -0.89 5.87 -6.85
C ALA A 79 -0.91 6.23 -5.36
N HIS A 80 -2.08 6.14 -4.71
CA HIS A 80 -2.18 6.34 -3.26
C HIS A 80 -1.43 5.28 -2.47
N PHE A 81 -1.51 4.01 -2.87
CA PHE A 81 -0.78 2.93 -2.22
C PHE A 81 0.74 3.10 -2.35
N GLU A 82 1.23 3.49 -3.53
CA GLU A 82 2.64 3.81 -3.74
C GLU A 82 3.11 4.97 -2.86
N ALA A 83 2.30 6.02 -2.72
CA ALA A 83 2.60 7.14 -1.83
C ALA A 83 2.72 6.69 -0.37
N ILE A 84 1.80 5.84 0.12
CA ILE A 84 1.84 5.27 1.47
C ILE A 84 3.12 4.44 1.66
N ARG A 85 3.42 3.55 0.72
CA ARG A 85 4.62 2.70 0.75
C ARG A 85 5.90 3.54 0.80
N ASN A 86 5.98 4.59 -0.01
CA ASN A 86 7.11 5.51 -0.01
C ASN A 86 7.22 6.23 1.34
N GLY A 87 6.11 6.74 1.89
CA GLY A 87 6.09 7.38 3.21
C GLY A 87 6.58 6.47 4.33
N LEU A 88 6.15 5.20 4.33
CA LEU A 88 6.62 4.20 5.30
C LEU A 88 8.12 3.91 5.16
N ARG A 89 8.62 3.77 3.93
CA ARG A 89 10.05 3.56 3.70
C ARG A 89 10.89 4.71 4.26
N HIS A 90 10.51 5.96 3.99
CA HIS A 90 11.21 7.13 4.52
C HIS A 90 11.13 7.21 6.05
N ALA A 91 10.00 6.79 6.64
CA ALA A 91 9.87 6.74 8.10
C ALA A 91 10.82 5.71 8.74
N ILE A 92 10.96 4.54 8.12
CA ILE A 92 11.92 3.49 8.55
C ILE A 92 13.36 4.02 8.42
N GLU A 93 13.74 4.56 7.27
CA GLU A 93 15.06 5.16 7.05
C GLU A 93 15.38 6.25 8.09
N ARG A 94 14.39 7.08 8.46
CA ARG A 94 14.54 8.09 9.51
C ARG A 94 14.78 7.48 10.89
N LEU A 95 14.09 6.39 11.23
CA LEU A 95 14.30 5.69 12.51
C LEU A 95 15.69 5.05 12.57
N GLU A 96 16.11 4.39 11.50
CA GLU A 96 17.45 3.78 11.39
C GLU A 96 18.56 4.83 11.52
N THR A 97 18.41 5.98 10.84
CA THR A 97 19.38 7.09 10.94
C THR A 97 19.37 7.77 12.30
N MET A 98 18.22 7.88 12.99
CA MET A 98 18.18 8.37 14.38
C MET A 98 18.91 7.42 15.34
N HIS A 99 18.75 6.10 15.18
CA HIS A 99 19.50 5.12 15.96
C HIS A 99 21.01 5.18 15.67
N ALA A 100 21.40 5.37 14.41
CA ALA A 100 22.81 5.57 14.04
C ALA A 100 23.39 6.87 14.65
N ASN A 101 22.68 8.00 14.55
CA ASN A 101 23.14 9.28 15.09
C ASN A 101 23.17 9.31 16.63
N ALA A 102 22.30 8.55 17.32
CA ALA A 102 22.38 8.39 18.78
C ALA A 102 23.60 7.57 19.22
N TYR A 103 24.13 6.71 18.35
CA TYR A 103 25.29 5.86 18.64
C TYR A 103 26.64 6.57 18.35
N VAL A 104 26.65 7.55 17.43
CA VAL A 104 27.85 8.34 17.11
C VAL A 104 27.96 9.57 18.00
N GLY A 105 28.24 9.33 19.29
CA GLY A 105 28.82 10.30 20.23
C GLY A 105 27.89 11.42 20.69
N SER A 106 27.51 11.38 21.97
CA SER A 106 27.04 12.59 22.67
C SER A 106 28.19 13.61 22.68
N TYR A 107 28.06 14.65 21.86
CA TYR A 107 28.81 15.87 22.09
C TYR A 107 28.17 16.55 23.31
N GLY A 108 28.98 16.84 24.34
CA GLY A 108 28.53 17.70 25.42
C GLY A 108 28.13 19.07 24.87
N GLN A 109 27.40 19.87 25.66
CA GLN A 109 26.93 21.21 25.26
C GLN A 109 28.06 22.13 24.75
N ASP A 110 29.33 21.80 25.06
CA ASP A 110 30.54 22.52 24.66
C ASP A 110 31.25 21.95 23.41
N GLY A 111 30.64 20.98 22.69
CA GLY A 111 31.22 20.37 21.49
C GLY A 111 32.38 19.38 21.76
N ALA A 112 32.66 19.06 23.02
CA ALA A 112 33.65 18.05 23.39
C ALA A 112 33.10 16.62 23.21
N LYS A 113 33.89 15.74 22.57
CA LYS A 113 33.59 14.30 22.47
C LYS A 113 33.61 13.68 23.88
N LEU A 114 32.47 13.19 24.36
CA LEU A 114 32.43 12.36 25.56
C LEU A 114 32.83 10.93 25.19
N ALA A 115 34.05 10.54 25.57
CA ALA A 115 34.46 9.15 25.50
C ALA A 115 33.68 8.35 26.54
N PHE A 116 32.87 7.37 26.11
CA PHE A 116 32.29 6.39 27.01
C PHE A 116 33.38 5.43 27.50
N SER A 117 34.19 5.85 28.48
CA SER A 117 35.02 4.95 29.26
C SER A 117 34.18 4.32 30.37
N GLY A 118 33.42 3.28 30.05
CA GLY A 118 32.50 2.70 31.04
C GLY A 118 32.13 1.23 30.92
N VAL A 119 32.53 0.52 29.86
CA VAL A 119 32.26 -0.94 29.77
C VAL A 119 33.48 -1.67 29.18
N ALA A 120 34.49 -1.85 30.02
CA ALA A 120 35.46 -2.94 29.85
C ALA A 120 35.42 -3.76 31.15
N GLY A 121 34.51 -4.73 31.18
CA GLY A 121 34.52 -5.77 32.20
C GLY A 121 35.82 -6.56 32.14
N SER A 122 36.33 -6.87 33.33
CA SER A 122 37.44 -7.79 33.63
C SER A 122 38.84 -7.44 33.09
N TYR A 123 39.61 -6.71 33.90
CA TYR A 123 41.05 -6.93 33.97
C TYR A 123 41.35 -7.88 35.15
N LEU A 124 41.61 -9.14 34.81
CA LEU A 124 42.21 -10.13 35.71
C LEU A 124 43.63 -10.43 35.21
N ARG A 125 44.60 -10.39 36.14
CA ARG A 125 45.96 -11.00 36.12
C ARG A 125 47.02 -10.34 35.21
N LYS A 126 48.32 -10.31 35.54
CA LYS A 126 49.16 -10.76 36.68
C LYS A 126 50.58 -10.15 36.48
N ALA A 127 51.31 -9.99 37.59
CA ALA A 127 52.76 -9.78 37.75
C ALA A 127 53.31 -8.38 37.43
#